data_AF-A0A7W1BN73-F1
#
_entry.id   AF-A0A7W1BN73-F1
#
_cell.length_a   1.000
_cell.length_b   1.000
_cell.length_c   1.000
_cell.angle_alpha   90.00
_cell.angle_beta   90.00
_cell.angle_gamma   90.00
#
_symmetry.space_group_name_H-M   'P 1'
#
loop_
_entity.id
_entity.type
_entity.pdbx_description
1 polymer ?
#
loop_
_entity_poly.entity_id
_entity_poly.type
_entity_poly.pdbx_seq_one_letter_code
_entity_poly.pdbx_strand_id
1 'polypeptide(L)'
;RAVEDLLACERRLNVGWAAKILNVYLKTRCYVGAEGRHDLSKAIHPPIDGGLWLGLKRHFGERSDILDRSNCVERIKDINEYDCYERIIDGCRDAATELGCKLIEVDHLWAGTEFLAKTKNEKVVPFVVRL
;
A
#
# COMPACT_ATOMS: atom_id res chain seq x y z
N ARG A 1 5.40 -24.64 -0.83
CA ARG A 1 5.70 -23.24 -1.25
C ARG A 1 5.23 -22.34 -0.11
N ALA A 2 5.88 -21.21 0.20
CA ALA A 2 5.59 -20.44 1.44
C ALA A 2 4.10 -20.17 1.73
N VAL A 3 3.29 -19.85 0.71
CA VAL A 3 1.82 -19.70 0.84
C VAL A 3 1.14 -21.02 1.22
N GLU A 4 1.46 -22.12 0.55
CA GLU A 4 0.94 -23.47 0.86
C GLU A 4 1.35 -23.91 2.26
N ASP A 5 2.60 -23.61 2.65
CA ASP A 5 3.14 -23.97 3.96
C ASP A 5 2.39 -23.20 5.07
N LEU A 6 2.09 -21.90 4.85
CA LEU A 6 1.25 -21.11 5.76
C LEU A 6 -0.19 -21.64 5.83
N LEU A 7 -0.79 -22.01 4.70
CA LEU A 7 -2.13 -22.59 4.66
C LEU A 7 -2.21 -23.95 5.37
N ALA A 8 -1.12 -24.74 5.36
CA ALA A 8 -1.03 -25.99 6.09
C ALA A 8 -1.03 -25.77 7.61
N CYS A 9 -0.42 -24.68 8.08
CA CYS A 9 -0.39 -24.30 9.50
C CYS A 9 -1.68 -23.61 9.97
N GLU A 10 -2.33 -22.80 9.12
CA GLU A 10 -3.52 -22.03 9.46
C GLU A 10 -4.61 -22.19 8.39
N ARG A 11 -5.50 -23.16 8.62
CA ARG A 11 -6.55 -23.55 7.67
C ARG A 11 -7.68 -22.53 7.50
N ARG A 12 -7.78 -21.51 8.38
CA ARG A 12 -8.80 -20.45 8.26
C ARG A 12 -8.45 -19.41 7.19
N LEU A 13 -7.19 -19.36 6.76
CA LEU A 13 -6.76 -18.43 5.72
C LEU A 13 -7.14 -18.97 4.34
N ASN A 14 -7.51 -18.05 3.45
CA ASN A 14 -7.51 -18.34 2.02
C ASN A 14 -6.17 -17.91 1.39
N VAL A 15 -5.95 -18.30 0.14
CA VAL A 15 -4.71 -18.00 -0.61
C VAL A 15 -4.38 -16.50 -0.60
N GLY A 16 -5.38 -15.65 -0.81
CA GLY A 16 -5.20 -14.20 -0.85
C GLY A 16 -4.73 -13.62 0.48
N TRP A 17 -5.35 -14.04 1.59
CA TRP A 17 -4.95 -13.63 2.94
C TRP A 17 -3.56 -14.15 3.31
N ALA A 18 -3.26 -15.42 3.00
CA ALA A 18 -1.94 -16.00 3.24
C ALA A 18 -0.84 -15.24 2.49
N ALA A 19 -1.05 -14.95 1.19
CA ALA A 19 -0.12 -14.15 0.40
C ALA A 19 0.04 -12.73 0.96
N LYS A 20 -1.05 -12.10 1.41
CA LYS A 20 -1.00 -10.77 2.03
C LYS A 20 -0.17 -10.75 3.30
N ILE A 21 -0.38 -11.73 4.20
CA ILE A 21 0.38 -11.84 5.45
C ILE A 21 1.87 -12.05 5.17
N LEU A 22 2.22 -12.95 4.26
CA LEU A 22 3.61 -13.17 3.86
C LEU A 22 4.25 -11.90 3.30
N ASN A 23 3.54 -11.16 2.46
CA ASN A 23 4.02 -9.88 1.94
C ASN A 23 4.28 -8.86 3.06
N VAL A 24 3.36 -8.70 4.02
CA VAL A 24 3.59 -7.81 5.17
C VAL A 24 4.83 -8.25 5.95
N TYR A 25 4.94 -9.54 6.27
CA TYR A 25 6.09 -10.09 6.99
C TYR A 25 7.42 -9.81 6.26
N LEU A 26 7.50 -10.11 4.96
CA LEU A 26 8.70 -9.91 4.16
C LEU A 26 9.09 -8.43 4.06
N LYS A 27 8.10 -7.53 3.90
CA LYS A 27 8.34 -6.08 3.92
C LYS A 27 8.87 -5.62 5.27
N THR A 28 8.32 -6.12 6.37
CA THR A 28 8.81 -5.79 7.72
C THR A 28 10.24 -6.29 7.94
N ARG A 29 10.55 -7.53 7.56
CA ARG A 29 11.91 -8.10 7.67
C ARG A 29 12.93 -7.28 6.87
N CYS A 30 12.56 -6.87 5.66
CA CYS A 30 13.46 -6.08 4.83
C CYS A 30 13.59 -4.63 5.32
N TYR A 31 12.49 -3.99 5.72
CA TYR A 31 12.50 -2.59 6.13
C TYR A 31 13.08 -2.38 7.54
N VAL A 32 12.54 -3.10 8.52
CA VAL A 32 12.89 -2.96 9.94
C VAL A 32 14.10 -3.83 10.29
N GLY A 33 14.12 -5.06 9.79
CA GLY A 33 15.21 -6.01 10.05
C GLY A 33 16.45 -5.79 9.19
N ALA A 34 16.41 -4.89 8.20
CA ALA A 34 17.47 -4.66 7.22
C ALA A 34 17.93 -5.95 6.50
N GLU A 35 17.02 -6.91 6.33
CA GLU A 35 17.34 -8.20 5.71
C GLU A 35 17.16 -8.19 4.19
N GLY A 36 17.94 -9.04 3.50
CA GLY A 36 17.90 -9.22 2.06
C GLY A 36 19.11 -8.59 1.36
N ARG A 37 18.96 -8.30 0.07
CA ARG A 37 20.04 -7.70 -0.73
C ARG A 37 20.26 -6.24 -0.31
N HIS A 38 21.49 -5.77 -0.51
CA HIS A 38 21.80 -4.35 -0.40
C HIS A 38 20.81 -3.54 -1.26
N ASP A 39 20.31 -2.43 -0.71
CA ASP A 39 19.31 -1.54 -1.31
C ASP A 39 17.89 -2.09 -1.49
N LEU A 40 17.59 -3.34 -1.10
CA LEU A 40 16.22 -3.87 -1.24
C LEU A 40 15.19 -3.01 -0.51
N SER A 41 15.56 -2.44 0.66
CA SER A 41 14.71 -1.55 1.45
C SER A 41 14.29 -0.27 0.70
N LYS A 42 15.07 0.17 -0.31
CA LYS A 42 14.74 1.33 -1.16
C LYS A 42 13.71 1.00 -2.23
N ALA A 43 13.57 -0.28 -2.58
CA ALA A 43 12.63 -0.76 -3.59
C ALA A 43 11.29 -1.20 -2.98
N ILE A 44 11.17 -1.30 -1.66
CA ILE A 44 9.91 -1.65 -1.01
C ILE A 44 8.93 -0.50 -1.17
N HIS A 45 7.79 -0.80 -1.80
CA HIS A 45 6.71 0.16 -1.99
C HIS A 45 5.58 -0.04 -0.96
N PRO A 46 4.77 1.00 -0.69
CA PRO A 46 3.63 0.88 0.21
C PRO A 46 2.57 -0.07 -0.39
N PRO A 47 1.64 -0.60 0.43
CA PRO A 47 0.49 -1.34 -0.10
C PRO A 47 -0.35 -0.42 -1.00
N ILE A 48 -0.43 -0.75 -2.29
CA ILE A 48 -1.28 -0.01 -3.24
C ILE A 48 -2.72 -0.43 -2.99
N ASP A 49 -3.44 0.36 -2.20
CA ASP A 49 -4.85 0.16 -1.92
C ASP A 49 -5.66 1.46 -1.86
N GLY A 50 -6.98 1.31 -1.64
CA GLY A 50 -7.91 2.44 -1.61
C GLY A 50 -7.68 3.39 -0.44
N GLY A 51 -7.14 2.91 0.68
CA GLY A 51 -6.82 3.73 1.84
C GLY A 51 -5.60 4.61 1.57
N LEU A 52 -4.57 4.04 0.93
CA LEU A 52 -3.40 4.80 0.53
C LEU A 52 -3.76 5.88 -0.50
N TRP A 53 -4.56 5.52 -1.51
CA TRP A 53 -5.00 6.48 -2.52
C TRP A 53 -5.84 7.63 -1.97
N LEU A 54 -6.72 7.35 -1.01
CA LEU A 54 -7.46 8.41 -0.33
C LEU A 54 -6.50 9.33 0.43
N GLY A 55 -5.49 8.76 1.10
CA GLY A 55 -4.43 9.50 1.78
C GLY A 55 -3.65 10.42 0.84
N LEU A 56 -3.16 9.87 -0.28
CA LEU A 56 -2.44 10.62 -1.31
C LEU A 56 -3.27 11.79 -1.84
N LYS A 57 -4.55 11.55 -2.20
CA LYS A 57 -5.45 12.62 -2.66
C LYS A 57 -5.67 13.73 -1.63
N ARG A 58 -5.74 13.38 -0.34
CA ARG A 58 -5.89 14.37 0.73
C ARG A 58 -4.64 15.20 0.92
N HIS A 59 -3.46 14.57 0.84
CA HIS A 59 -2.19 15.24 1.11
C HIS A 59 -1.69 16.05 -0.10
N PHE A 60 -1.84 15.50 -1.31
CA PHE A 60 -1.29 16.04 -2.55
C PHE A 60 -2.36 16.64 -3.48
N GLY A 61 -3.48 17.12 -2.93
CA GLY A 61 -4.60 17.64 -3.74
C GLY A 61 -4.23 18.75 -4.73
N GLU A 62 -3.16 19.50 -4.45
CA GLU A 62 -2.65 20.59 -5.31
C GLU A 62 -1.48 20.14 -6.22
N ARG A 63 -1.00 18.90 -6.08
CA ARG A 63 0.14 18.33 -6.82
C ARG A 63 -0.33 17.31 -7.85
N SER A 64 -0.92 17.82 -8.94
CA SER A 64 -1.43 16.98 -10.03
C SER A 64 -0.34 16.12 -10.66
N ASP A 65 0.91 16.58 -10.68
CA ASP A 65 2.06 15.82 -11.19
C ASP A 65 2.31 14.48 -10.45
N ILE A 66 1.98 14.43 -9.16
CA ILE A 66 2.04 13.23 -8.31
C ILE A 66 0.77 12.41 -8.48
N LEU A 67 -0.40 13.06 -8.44
CA LEU A 67 -1.70 12.37 -8.51
C LEU A 67 -1.97 11.75 -9.89
N ASP A 68 -1.61 12.40 -10.98
CA ASP A 68 -1.81 11.88 -12.34
C ASP A 68 -1.00 10.59 -12.61
N ARG A 69 0.04 10.36 -11.81
CA ARG A 69 0.84 9.13 -11.83
C ARG A 69 0.37 8.12 -10.81
N SER A 70 0.34 8.51 -9.52
CA SER A 70 -0.05 7.60 -8.44
C SER A 70 -1.50 7.13 -8.56
N ASN A 71 -2.41 7.95 -9.09
CA ASN A 71 -3.84 7.68 -9.25
C ASN A 71 -4.28 7.58 -10.72
N CYS A 72 -3.43 7.02 -11.59
CA CYS A 72 -3.73 6.91 -13.03
C CYS A 72 -4.92 5.99 -13.38
N VAL A 73 -5.45 5.24 -12.41
CA VAL A 73 -6.71 4.48 -12.51
C VAL A 73 -7.61 4.76 -11.31
N GLU A 74 -8.91 4.56 -11.47
CA GLU A 74 -9.89 4.84 -10.41
C GLU A 74 -9.95 3.77 -9.31
N ARG A 75 -9.76 2.49 -9.67
CA ARG A 75 -9.88 1.36 -8.75
C ARG A 75 -8.70 0.40 -8.90
N ILE A 76 -8.32 -0.26 -7.80
CA ILE A 76 -7.16 -1.17 -7.76
C ILE A 76 -7.32 -2.29 -8.78
N LYS A 77 -8.54 -2.82 -8.89
CA LYS A 77 -8.87 -3.91 -9.83
C LYS A 77 -8.74 -3.53 -11.30
N ASP A 78 -8.60 -2.24 -11.61
CA ASP A 78 -8.43 -1.76 -12.98
C ASP A 78 -6.93 -1.66 -13.37
N ILE A 79 -6.00 -2.01 -12.47
CA ILE A 79 -4.57 -2.19 -12.77
C ILE A 79 -4.38 -3.53 -13.49
N ASN A 80 -4.50 -3.50 -14.82
CA ASN A 80 -4.44 -4.71 -15.65
C ASN A 80 -3.09 -4.93 -16.35
N GLU A 81 -2.26 -3.89 -16.38
CA GLU A 81 -0.97 -3.89 -17.09
C GLU A 81 0.16 -3.50 -16.15
N TYR A 82 1.35 -4.05 -16.42
CA TYR A 82 2.53 -3.81 -15.60
C TYR A 82 3.00 -2.35 -15.69
N ASP A 83 2.93 -1.73 -16.87
CA ASP A 83 3.28 -0.32 -17.07
C ASP A 83 2.40 0.63 -16.22
N CYS A 84 1.10 0.30 -16.08
CA CYS A 84 0.20 1.02 -15.17
C CYS A 84 0.66 0.88 -13.72
N TYR A 85 1.08 -0.32 -13.32
CA TYR A 85 1.58 -0.57 -11.98
C TYR A 85 2.87 0.22 -11.71
N GLU A 86 3.84 0.19 -12.62
CA GLU A 86 5.10 0.95 -12.48
C GLU A 86 4.85 2.45 -12.38
N ARG A 87 3.95 3.01 -13.21
CA ARG A 87 3.56 4.42 -13.14
C ARG A 87 3.00 4.81 -11.77
N ILE A 88 2.23 3.93 -11.13
CA ILE A 88 1.72 4.16 -9.77
C ILE A 88 2.88 4.20 -8.78
N ILE A 89 3.83 3.26 -8.88
CA ILE A 89 5.01 3.22 -8.00
C ILE A 89 5.86 4.48 -8.18
N ASP A 90 6.03 4.97 -9.40
CA ASP A 90 6.75 6.22 -9.67
C ASP A 90 6.05 7.42 -9.05
N GLY A 91 4.72 7.51 -9.14
CA GLY A 91 3.97 8.53 -8.41
C GLY A 91 4.18 8.44 -6.89
N CYS A 92 4.27 7.23 -6.32
CA CYS A 92 4.64 7.07 -4.92
C CYS A 92 6.09 7.46 -4.61
N ARG A 93 7.04 7.31 -5.55
CA ARG A 93 8.43 7.79 -5.40
C ARG A 93 8.50 9.31 -5.39
N ASP A 94 7.72 9.97 -6.24
CA ASP A 94 7.61 11.43 -6.25
C ASP A 94 7.03 11.93 -4.92
N ALA A 95 5.96 11.28 -4.42
CA ALA A 95 5.41 11.55 -3.09
C ALA A 95 6.44 11.34 -1.97
N ALA A 96 7.19 10.24 -1.99
CA ALA A 96 8.24 9.97 -0.99
C ALA A 96 9.33 11.04 -1.00
N THR A 97 9.73 11.49 -2.20
CA THR A 97 10.71 12.55 -2.39
C THR A 97 10.22 13.87 -1.80
N GLU A 98 8.98 14.26 -2.08
CA GLU A 98 8.35 15.46 -1.52
C GLU A 98 8.28 15.42 0.02
N LEU A 99 7.99 14.24 0.59
CA LEU A 99 7.88 14.03 2.04
C LEU A 99 9.24 13.84 2.73
N GLY A 100 10.33 13.72 1.98
CA GLY A 100 11.66 13.42 2.52
C GLY A 100 11.75 12.06 3.22
N CYS A 101 10.99 11.06 2.75
CA CYS A 101 10.93 9.73 3.35
C CYS A 101 11.29 8.62 2.34
N LYS A 102 11.45 7.39 2.82
CA LYS A 102 11.63 6.21 1.95
C LYS A 102 10.30 5.84 1.31
N LEU A 103 10.35 5.16 0.17
CA LEU A 103 9.16 4.77 -0.60
C LEU A 103 8.10 4.04 0.26
N ILE A 104 8.49 3.03 1.04
CA ILE A 104 7.59 2.30 1.94
C ILE A 104 6.94 3.19 3.00
N GLU A 105 7.60 4.27 3.43
CA GLU A 105 7.12 5.14 4.49
C GLU A 105 5.96 6.03 4.05
N VAL A 106 5.69 6.14 2.74
CA VAL A 106 4.48 6.79 2.21
C VAL A 106 3.20 6.15 2.77
N ASP A 107 3.28 4.91 3.27
CA ASP A 107 2.19 4.22 3.98
C ASP A 107 1.69 4.98 5.22
N HIS A 108 2.44 5.94 5.78
CA HIS A 108 1.93 6.80 6.86
C HIS A 108 0.71 7.63 6.44
N LEU A 109 0.50 7.84 5.13
CA LEU A 109 -0.69 8.52 4.60
C LEU A 109 -1.93 7.62 4.57
N TRP A 110 -1.81 6.33 4.87
CA TRP A 110 -2.89 5.37 4.73
C TRP A 110 -4.11 5.76 5.58
N ALA A 111 -5.22 6.08 4.91
CA ALA A 111 -6.45 6.54 5.55
C ALA A 111 -7.32 5.41 6.15
N GLY A 112 -6.74 4.23 6.38
CA GLY A 112 -7.48 3.06 6.87
C GLY A 112 -8.62 2.65 5.94
N THR A 113 -9.74 2.23 6.50
CA THR A 113 -10.92 1.77 5.74
C THR A 113 -11.92 2.87 5.39
N GLU A 114 -11.57 4.14 5.58
CA GLU A 114 -12.48 5.27 5.29
C GLU A 114 -12.93 5.34 3.82
N PHE A 115 -12.12 4.79 2.90
CA PHE A 115 -12.47 4.70 1.49
C PHE A 115 -13.72 3.84 1.23
N LEU A 116 -14.03 2.89 2.12
CA LEU A 116 -15.24 2.05 2.03
C LEU A 116 -16.52 2.79 2.45
N ALA A 117 -16.40 3.76 3.36
CA ALA A 117 -17.52 4.56 3.85
C ALA A 117 -17.96 5.65 2.87
N LYS A 118 -17.18 5.94 1.82
CA LYS A 118 -17.65 6.78 0.71
C LYS A 118 -18.50 6.02 -0.30
N THR A 119 -18.38 4.69 -0.37
CA THR A 119 -19.17 3.83 -1.27
C THR A 119 -20.52 3.38 -0.70
N LYS A 120 -20.73 3.49 0.61
CA LYS A 120 -22.01 3.24 1.29
C LYS A 120 -22.29 4.46 2.16
N ASN A 121 -23.49 5.02 2.08
CA ASN A 121 -23.95 6.20 2.84
C ASN A 121 -24.04 5.93 4.37
N GLU A 122 -22.97 5.44 4.99
CA GLU A 122 -22.91 5.05 6.41
C GLU A 122 -21.90 5.92 7.15
N LYS A 123 -22.33 6.45 8.30
CA LYS A 123 -21.53 7.32 9.16
C LYS A 123 -20.23 6.62 9.56
N VAL A 124 -19.10 7.24 9.25
CA VAL A 124 -17.76 6.80 9.68
C VAL A 124 -17.69 6.90 11.20
N VAL A 125 -17.47 5.78 11.88
CA VAL A 125 -17.09 5.76 13.29
C VAL A 125 -15.56 5.66 13.33
N PRO A 126 -14.83 6.60 13.95
CA PRO A 126 -13.38 6.58 13.97
C PRO A 126 -12.87 5.36 14.75
N PHE A 127 -12.12 4.49 14.09
CA PHE A 127 -11.39 3.41 14.72
C PHE A 127 -10.07 3.97 15.28
N VAL A 128 -10.07 4.31 16.57
CA VAL A 128 -8.86 4.75 17.27
C VAL A 128 -8.14 3.51 17.81
N VAL A 129 -7.02 3.14 17.20
CA VAL A 129 -6.07 2.22 17.83
C VAL A 129 -5.30 3.02 18.88
N ARG A 130 -5.60 2.79 20.16
CA ARG A 130 -4.70 3.17 21.24
C ARG A 130 -3.68 2.04 21.40
N LEU A 131 -2.41 2.35 21.12
CA LEU A 131 -1.26 1.52 21.49
C LEU A 131 -1.06 1.56 23.01
#